data_AF-A0AAW2NXP8-F1
#
_entry.id   AF-A0AAW2NXP8-F1
#
_cell.length_a   1.000
_cell.length_b   1.000
_cell.length_c   1.000
_cell.angle_alpha   90.00
_cell.angle_beta   90.00
_cell.angle_gamma   90.00
#
_symmetry.space_group_name_H-M   'P 1'
#
loop_
_entity.id
_entity.type
_entity.pdbx_description
1 polymer ?
#
loop_
_entity_poly.entity_id
_entity_poly.type
_entity_poly.pdbx_seq_one_letter_code
_entity_poly.pdbx_strand_id
1 'polypeptide(L)'
;MHGFGYDCSSDDYKVVTLSYYDTDNEHEPDCVNTFVDVYSVKRGVWKRVDSSPFDHAVPELSPGAFVNGAIHWLASSREPGYPSVIAAFNLADEVFVEIPAPGGVDVHNFVFNKLGVLGGCLCMIDTRGNGPTDVWIMKEYGSIDSWTKFSIHGEYEWDIVKPLCLIGDEEVVLVTEGETLVVYNRTEGTLRDMVVDGGLAVVRDGGTFVESLVSPAFIVA
;
A
#
# COMPACT_ATOMS: atom_id res chain seq x y z
N MET A 1 -10.75 -7.19 2.89
CA MET A 1 -9.74 -6.21 2.42
C MET A 1 -10.21 -5.55 1.12
N HIS A 2 -9.75 -4.35 0.78
CA HIS A 2 -10.14 -3.69 -0.47
C HIS A 2 -9.02 -2.83 -1.05
N GLY A 3 -9.20 -2.37 -2.29
CA GLY A 3 -8.35 -1.37 -2.92
C GLY A 3 -9.07 -0.71 -4.09
N PHE A 4 -8.52 0.42 -4.53
CA PHE A 4 -9.09 1.25 -5.58
C PHE A 4 -7.99 1.69 -6.54
N GLY A 5 -8.28 1.69 -7.85
CA GLY A 5 -7.31 2.12 -8.85
C GLY A 5 -7.93 2.41 -10.20
N TYR A 6 -7.11 2.96 -11.09
CA TYR A 6 -7.50 3.31 -12.45
C TYR A 6 -6.94 2.28 -13.45
N ASP A 7 -7.82 1.72 -14.27
CA ASP A 7 -7.49 0.87 -15.40
C ASP A 7 -7.44 1.72 -16.68
N CYS A 8 -6.23 2.04 -17.13
CA CYS A 8 -6.03 2.84 -18.34
C CYS A 8 -6.42 2.10 -19.63
N SER A 9 -6.49 0.77 -19.62
CA SER A 9 -6.84 -0.03 -20.80
C SER A 9 -8.32 0.05 -21.14
N SER A 10 -9.17 0.16 -20.11
CA SER A 10 -10.62 0.28 -20.24
C SER A 10 -11.16 1.69 -19.95
N ASP A 11 -10.27 2.61 -19.54
CA ASP A 11 -10.62 3.97 -19.11
C ASP A 11 -11.72 3.91 -18.03
N ASP A 12 -11.41 3.21 -16.94
CA ASP A 12 -12.34 2.92 -15.86
C ASP A 12 -11.64 2.96 -14.50
N TYR A 13 -12.39 3.37 -13.48
CA TYR A 13 -11.97 3.20 -12.10
C TYR A 13 -12.56 1.91 -11.57
N LYS A 14 -11.73 1.13 -10.85
CA LYS A 14 -12.14 -0.16 -10.32
C LYS A 14 -11.94 -0.19 -8.80
N VAL A 15 -12.92 -0.78 -8.10
CA VAL A 15 -12.77 -1.18 -6.69
C VAL A 15 -12.60 -2.69 -6.67
N VAL A 16 -11.57 -3.16 -5.99
CA VAL A 16 -11.30 -4.60 -5.81
C VAL A 16 -11.51 -4.93 -4.35
N THR A 17 -12.28 -5.98 -4.06
CA THR A 17 -12.49 -6.47 -2.70
C THR A 17 -12.08 -7.93 -2.61
N LEU A 18 -11.38 -8.25 -1.52
CA LEU A 18 -10.93 -9.59 -1.20
C LEU A 18 -11.71 -10.06 0.03
N SER A 19 -12.31 -11.24 -0.07
CA SER A 19 -12.89 -11.91 1.09
C SER A 19 -11.81 -12.17 2.12
N TYR A 20 -12.16 -12.03 3.39
CA TYR A 20 -11.26 -12.28 4.49
C TYR A 20 -12.01 -13.13 5.51
N TYR A 21 -11.37 -14.21 5.94
CA TYR A 21 -11.83 -15.02 7.07
C TYR A 21 -10.64 -15.11 8.02
N ASP A 22 -10.85 -14.66 9.25
CA ASP A 22 -9.91 -14.80 10.35
C ASP A 22 -10.25 -16.09 11.08
N THR A 23 -9.32 -17.04 11.09
CA THR A 23 -9.36 -18.16 12.01
C THR A 23 -8.05 -18.11 12.77
N ASP A 24 -8.07 -18.00 14.10
CA ASP A 24 -6.86 -17.88 14.95
C ASP A 24 -5.94 -19.14 14.91
N ASN A 25 -5.58 -19.65 13.74
CA ASN A 25 -4.96 -20.95 13.56
C ASN A 25 -3.65 -20.82 12.78
N GLU A 26 -2.57 -20.57 13.51
CA GLU A 26 -1.20 -20.30 13.01
C GLU A 26 -0.57 -21.42 12.15
N HIS A 27 -1.29 -22.51 11.86
CA HIS A 27 -0.77 -23.74 11.29
C HIS A 27 -1.34 -24.09 9.90
N GLU A 28 -2.39 -23.41 9.45
CA GLU A 28 -3.06 -23.66 8.15
C GLU A 28 -3.49 -22.34 7.50
N PRO A 29 -3.56 -22.25 6.16
CA PRO A 29 -4.08 -21.04 5.51
C PRO A 29 -5.55 -20.84 5.89
N ASP A 30 -5.89 -19.66 6.39
CA ASP A 30 -7.23 -19.36 6.94
C ASP A 30 -8.33 -19.45 5.86
N CYS A 31 -7.95 -19.21 4.60
CA CYS A 31 -8.84 -19.22 3.46
C CYS A 31 -8.34 -20.17 2.35
N VAL A 32 -8.96 -21.34 2.23
CA VAL A 32 -8.75 -22.22 1.07
C VAL A 32 -9.06 -21.48 -0.24
N ASN A 33 -10.06 -20.59 -0.24
CA ASN A 33 -10.37 -19.71 -1.37
C ASN A 33 -10.55 -18.26 -0.89
N THR A 34 -9.68 -17.37 -1.36
CA THR A 34 -9.86 -15.92 -1.22
C THR A 34 -10.63 -15.42 -2.43
N PHE A 35 -11.92 -15.16 -2.27
CA PHE A 35 -12.74 -14.66 -3.36
C PHE A 35 -12.43 -13.19 -3.67
N VAL A 36 -12.44 -12.86 -4.95
CA VAL A 36 -12.09 -11.54 -5.47
C VAL A 36 -13.28 -10.99 -6.24
N ASP A 37 -13.81 -9.85 -5.82
CA ASP A 37 -14.84 -9.13 -6.56
C ASP A 37 -14.28 -7.81 -7.07
N VAL A 38 -14.63 -7.46 -8.31
CA VAL A 38 -14.23 -6.22 -8.98
C VAL A 38 -15.48 -5.43 -9.33
N TYR A 39 -15.55 -4.19 -8.85
CA TYR A 39 -16.56 -3.22 -9.25
C TYR A 39 -15.99 -2.32 -10.36
N SER A 40 -16.71 -2.23 -11.46
CA SER A 40 -16.45 -1.24 -12.52
C SER A 40 -17.29 0.01 -12.23
N VAL A 41 -16.63 1.16 -12.03
CA VAL A 41 -17.33 2.43 -11.78
C VAL A 41 -18.09 2.87 -13.03
N LYS A 42 -17.46 2.78 -14.20
CA LYS A 42 -18.05 3.15 -15.50
C LYS A 42 -19.27 2.31 -15.86
N ARG A 43 -19.27 1.01 -15.51
CA ARG A 43 -20.39 0.10 -15.82
C ARG A 43 -21.40 0.00 -14.67
N GLY A 44 -21.02 0.40 -13.46
CA GLY A 44 -21.88 0.33 -12.27
C GLY A 44 -22.20 -1.10 -11.81
N VAL A 45 -21.31 -2.07 -12.06
CA VAL A 45 -21.57 -3.49 -11.76
C VAL A 45 -20.39 -4.17 -11.08
N TRP A 46 -20.71 -5.12 -10.20
CA TRP A 46 -19.77 -6.06 -9.60
C TRP A 46 -19.62 -7.31 -10.46
N LYS A 47 -18.40 -7.85 -10.51
CA LYS A 47 -18.07 -9.13 -11.14
C LYS A 47 -17.13 -9.90 -10.23
N ARG A 48 -17.42 -11.18 -10.00
CA ARG A 48 -16.49 -12.13 -9.38
C ARG A 48 -15.42 -12.54 -10.41
N VAL A 49 -14.16 -12.50 -10.03
CA VAL A 49 -13.03 -13.01 -10.83
C VAL A 49 -12.39 -14.20 -10.14
N ASP A 50 -11.31 -14.73 -10.73
CA ASP A 50 -10.57 -15.85 -10.16
C ASP A 50 -10.06 -15.53 -8.75
N SER A 51 -10.05 -16.54 -7.88
CA SER A 51 -9.56 -16.40 -6.51
C SER A 51 -8.07 -16.03 -6.49
N SER A 52 -7.65 -15.33 -5.43
CA SER A 52 -6.22 -15.06 -5.24
C SER A 52 -5.45 -16.37 -4.98
N PRO A 53 -4.27 -16.56 -5.61
CA PRO A 53 -3.38 -17.67 -5.30
C PRO A 53 -2.63 -17.48 -3.97
N PHE A 54 -2.67 -16.27 -3.40
CA PHE A 54 -2.05 -15.92 -2.13
C PHE A 54 -3.05 -15.95 -0.97
N ASP A 55 -2.54 -16.08 0.24
CA ASP A 55 -3.30 -15.92 1.47
C ASP A 55 -3.27 -14.45 1.93
N HIS A 56 -4.45 -13.85 2.04
CA HIS A 56 -4.61 -12.44 2.45
C HIS A 56 -5.13 -12.33 3.88
N ALA A 57 -5.12 -13.43 4.64
CA ALA A 57 -5.34 -13.42 6.07
C ALA A 57 -4.10 -12.89 6.79
N VAL A 58 -3.92 -11.58 6.73
CA VAL A 58 -2.77 -10.88 7.29
C VAL A 58 -3.16 -10.11 8.56
N PRO A 59 -2.23 -9.89 9.50
CA PRO A 59 -2.53 -9.23 10.77
C PRO A 59 -3.09 -7.81 10.63
N GLU A 60 -2.64 -7.07 9.62
CA GLU A 60 -3.09 -5.70 9.37
C GLU A 60 -3.86 -5.58 8.05
N LEU A 61 -5.16 -5.31 8.13
CA LEU A 61 -6.06 -5.15 6.98
C LEU A 61 -5.94 -3.77 6.33
N SER A 62 -4.75 -3.44 5.84
CA SER A 62 -4.50 -2.18 5.13
C SER A 62 -5.21 -2.11 3.76
N PRO A 63 -5.66 -0.91 3.34
CA PRO A 63 -6.09 -0.69 1.96
C PRO A 63 -4.96 -0.99 0.97
N GLY A 64 -5.32 -1.44 -0.23
CA GLY A 64 -4.35 -1.77 -1.26
C GLY A 64 -3.66 -0.54 -1.85
N ALA A 65 -2.35 -0.63 -2.10
CA ALA A 65 -1.56 0.42 -2.71
C ALA A 65 -1.63 0.37 -4.25
N PHE A 66 -2.18 1.40 -4.87
CA PHE A 66 -2.31 1.47 -6.33
C PHE A 66 -1.10 2.14 -6.99
N VAL A 67 -0.41 1.40 -7.85
CA VAL A 67 0.74 1.89 -8.63
C VAL A 67 0.88 1.07 -9.91
N ASN A 68 1.27 1.73 -11.00
CA ASN A 68 1.54 1.09 -12.29
C ASN A 68 0.41 0.15 -12.81
N GLY A 69 -0.85 0.57 -12.65
CA GLY A 69 -2.02 -0.19 -13.13
C GLY A 69 -2.40 -1.41 -12.27
N ALA A 70 -1.74 -1.63 -11.14
CA ALA A 70 -2.03 -2.72 -10.23
C ALA A 70 -2.26 -2.23 -8.79
N ILE A 71 -3.03 -3.00 -8.04
CA ILE A 71 -3.27 -2.78 -6.61
C ILE A 71 -2.48 -3.82 -5.82
N HIS A 72 -1.76 -3.38 -4.79
CA HIS A 72 -0.79 -4.19 -4.06
C HIS A 72 -1.21 -4.39 -2.62
N TRP A 73 -1.02 -5.62 -2.12
CA TRP A 73 -1.21 -5.98 -0.72
C TRP A 73 -0.07 -6.86 -0.24
N LEU A 74 0.16 -6.80 1.07
CA LEU A 74 0.95 -7.84 1.74
C LEU A 74 0.08 -9.07 1.90
N ALA A 75 0.68 -10.20 1.65
CA ALA A 75 0.03 -11.50 1.70
C ALA A 75 1.08 -12.55 2.12
N SER A 76 0.62 -13.79 2.33
CA SER A 76 1.49 -14.94 2.47
C SER A 76 1.35 -15.84 1.25
N SER A 77 2.48 -16.39 0.80
CA SER A 77 2.49 -17.49 -0.15
C SER A 77 1.85 -18.72 0.48
N ARG A 78 1.25 -19.58 -0.35
CA ARG A 78 0.70 -20.87 0.08
C ARG A 78 1.74 -22.00 0.05
N GLU A 79 3.00 -21.67 -0.22
CA GLU A 79 4.12 -22.59 -0.13
C GLU A 79 4.44 -22.95 1.33
N PRO A 80 5.05 -24.12 1.60
CA PRO A 80 5.45 -24.52 2.95
C PRO A 80 6.28 -23.44 3.65
N GLY A 81 5.89 -23.09 4.88
CA GLY A 81 6.53 -22.01 5.65
C GLY A 81 5.94 -20.62 5.40
N TYR A 82 4.91 -20.52 4.56
CA TYR A 82 4.07 -19.34 4.32
C TYR A 82 4.88 -18.04 4.22
N PRO A 83 5.90 -17.97 3.33
CA PRO A 83 6.70 -16.76 3.22
C PRO A 83 5.80 -15.60 2.81
N SER A 84 6.01 -14.44 3.44
CA SER A 84 5.42 -13.17 3.07
C SER A 84 5.74 -12.86 1.61
N VAL A 85 4.77 -12.29 0.90
CA VAL A 85 4.86 -11.87 -0.51
C VAL A 85 4.18 -10.51 -0.70
N ILE A 86 4.54 -9.81 -1.78
CA ILE A 86 3.78 -8.65 -2.26
C ILE A 86 2.89 -9.14 -3.40
N ALA A 87 1.60 -9.26 -3.14
CA ALA A 87 0.60 -9.64 -4.13
C ALA A 87 0.11 -8.41 -4.89
N ALA A 88 0.17 -8.44 -6.22
CA ALA A 88 -0.32 -7.37 -7.08
C ALA A 88 -1.46 -7.86 -7.96
N PHE A 89 -2.62 -7.21 -7.90
CA PHE A 89 -3.73 -7.44 -8.81
C PHE A 89 -3.68 -6.44 -9.96
N ASN A 90 -3.38 -6.92 -11.17
CA ASN A 90 -3.40 -6.11 -12.38
C ASN A 90 -4.85 -5.80 -12.78
N LEU A 91 -5.19 -4.51 -12.89
CA LEU A 91 -6.56 -4.10 -13.17
C LEU A 91 -7.00 -4.34 -14.62
N ALA A 92 -6.06 -4.35 -15.57
CA ALA A 92 -6.36 -4.56 -16.98
C ALA A 92 -6.63 -6.06 -17.26
N ASP A 93 -5.74 -6.92 -16.76
CA ASP A 93 -5.80 -8.36 -16.99
C ASP A 93 -6.68 -9.08 -15.95
N GLU A 94 -7.02 -8.42 -14.84
CA GLU A 94 -7.79 -8.96 -13.71
C GLU A 94 -7.15 -10.23 -13.10
N VAL A 95 -5.82 -10.27 -13.03
CA VAL A 95 -5.03 -11.39 -12.48
C VAL A 95 -4.06 -10.94 -11.40
N PHE A 96 -3.73 -11.88 -10.50
CA PHE A 96 -2.70 -11.71 -9.50
C PHE A 96 -1.31 -12.10 -10.03
N VAL A 97 -0.32 -11.28 -9.69
CA VAL A 97 1.11 -11.56 -9.87
C VAL A 97 1.85 -11.26 -8.57
N GLU A 98 3.01 -11.89 -8.39
CA GLU A 98 3.91 -11.57 -7.29
C GLU A 98 4.88 -10.46 -7.72
N ILE A 99 5.15 -9.52 -6.82
CA ILE A 99 6.16 -8.47 -7.00
C ILE A 99 7.33 -8.73 -6.05
N PRO A 100 8.58 -8.57 -6.52
CA PRO A 100 9.74 -8.81 -5.67
C PRO A 100 9.80 -7.84 -4.49
N ALA A 101 9.92 -8.40 -3.29
CA ALA A 101 10.22 -7.66 -2.07
C ALA A 101 11.66 -7.11 -2.08
N PRO A 102 11.96 -6.05 -1.29
CA PRO A 102 13.31 -5.52 -1.18
C PRO A 102 14.31 -6.56 -0.63
N GLY A 103 15.54 -6.52 -1.11
CA GLY A 103 16.62 -7.36 -0.58
C GLY A 103 16.91 -7.02 0.89
N GLY A 104 16.98 -8.04 1.75
CA GLY A 104 17.35 -7.88 3.16
C GLY A 104 16.18 -7.76 4.14
N VAL A 105 14.93 -7.86 3.66
CA VAL A 105 13.78 -8.07 4.56
C VAL A 105 13.59 -9.54 4.89
N ASP A 106 13.10 -9.82 6.09
CA ASP A 106 12.80 -11.18 6.51
C ASP A 106 11.50 -11.65 5.84
N VAL A 107 11.66 -12.56 4.88
CA VAL A 107 10.57 -13.16 4.10
C VAL A 107 9.57 -13.91 4.96
N HIS A 108 9.88 -14.29 6.19
CA HIS A 108 8.92 -14.96 7.07
C HIS A 108 8.05 -13.97 7.86
N ASN A 109 8.22 -12.68 7.63
CA ASN A 109 7.85 -11.68 8.61
C ASN A 109 7.40 -10.36 8.00
N PHE A 110 7.80 -9.97 6.80
CA PHE A 110 7.40 -8.66 6.29
C PHE A 110 5.88 -8.51 6.05
N VAL A 111 5.06 -9.57 6.15
CA VAL A 111 3.59 -9.46 6.12
C VAL A 111 2.99 -8.56 7.21
N PHE A 112 3.75 -8.27 8.27
CA PHE A 112 3.36 -7.36 9.36
C PHE A 112 3.77 -5.90 9.10
N ASN A 113 4.44 -5.62 7.97
CA ASN A 113 4.81 -4.27 7.56
C ASN A 113 3.59 -3.55 6.95
N LYS A 114 3.80 -2.33 6.44
CA LYS A 114 2.77 -1.60 5.68
C LYS A 114 3.22 -1.35 4.26
N LEU A 115 2.28 -1.39 3.31
CA LEU A 115 2.50 -0.97 1.93
C LEU A 115 1.83 0.38 1.68
N GLY A 116 2.45 1.18 0.81
CA GLY A 116 1.92 2.47 0.41
C GLY A 116 2.49 2.94 -0.91
N VAL A 117 2.20 4.20 -1.24
CA VAL A 117 2.71 4.87 -2.42
C VAL A 117 3.40 6.15 -1.98
N LEU A 118 4.66 6.33 -2.40
CA LEU A 118 5.42 7.54 -2.13
C LEU A 118 6.09 8.04 -3.40
N GLY A 119 5.74 9.26 -3.83
CA GLY A 119 6.27 9.84 -5.06
C GLY A 119 5.90 9.05 -6.32
N GLY A 120 4.74 8.37 -6.32
CA GLY A 120 4.31 7.50 -7.42
C GLY A 120 5.01 6.13 -7.48
N CYS A 121 5.88 5.81 -6.51
CA CYS A 121 6.54 4.52 -6.40
C CYS A 121 5.87 3.67 -5.31
N LEU A 122 5.89 2.34 -5.48
CA LEU A 122 5.54 1.41 -4.40
C LEU A 122 6.53 1.58 -3.25
N CYS A 123 6.03 1.67 -2.02
CA CYS A 123 6.88 1.68 -0.84
C CYS A 123 6.41 0.69 0.23
N MET A 124 7.36 0.18 1.01
CA MET A 124 7.10 -0.63 2.19
C MET A 124 7.70 0.06 3.41
N ILE A 125 6.92 0.12 4.50
CA ILE A 125 7.33 0.70 5.77
C ILE A 125 7.49 -0.42 6.78
N ASP A 126 8.71 -0.59 7.29
CA ASP A 126 8.98 -1.49 8.39
C ASP A 126 8.53 -0.85 9.71
N THR A 127 7.46 -1.39 10.27
CA THR A 127 6.83 -0.93 11.52
C THR A 127 7.33 -1.72 12.72
N ARG A 128 8.33 -2.59 12.54
CA ARG A 128 8.80 -3.51 13.58
C ARG A 128 9.87 -2.88 14.45
N GLY A 129 9.51 -2.68 15.71
CA GLY A 129 10.45 -2.62 16.82
C GLY A 129 10.81 -1.21 17.31
N ASN A 130 11.66 -1.17 18.32
CA ASN A 130 12.05 0.03 19.07
C ASN A 130 13.15 0.85 18.37
N GLY A 131 13.32 0.68 17.06
CA GLY A 131 14.41 1.22 16.25
C GLY A 131 13.93 2.22 15.19
N PRO A 132 14.83 2.66 14.28
CA PRO A 132 14.45 3.51 13.17
C PRO A 132 13.43 2.82 12.27
N THR A 133 12.44 3.57 11.79
CA THR A 133 11.48 3.07 10.80
C THR A 133 12.14 3.05 9.43
N ASP A 134 12.38 1.87 8.88
CA ASP A 134 12.92 1.72 7.53
C ASP A 134 11.81 1.89 6.49
N VAL A 135 12.02 2.80 5.53
CA VAL A 135 11.14 2.99 4.38
C VAL A 135 11.86 2.57 3.11
N TRP A 136 11.34 1.53 2.48
CA TRP A 136 11.81 1.01 1.20
C TRP A 136 10.97 1.59 0.06
N ILE A 137 11.62 2.06 -1.02
CA ILE A 137 10.96 2.59 -2.22
C ILE A 137 11.48 1.83 -3.45
N MET A 138 10.56 1.24 -4.23
CA MET A 138 10.85 0.60 -5.51
C MET A 138 10.93 1.66 -6.61
N LYS A 139 12.15 2.04 -7.00
CA LYS A 139 12.38 3.12 -7.99
C LYS A 139 12.03 2.70 -9.41
N GLU A 140 12.16 1.43 -9.73
CA GLU A 140 11.76 0.85 -11.00
C GLU A 140 10.79 -0.29 -10.72
N TYR A 141 9.54 -0.11 -11.14
CA TYR A 141 8.47 -1.05 -10.82
C TYR A 141 8.78 -2.48 -11.29
N GLY A 142 8.65 -3.45 -10.39
CA GLY A 142 8.92 -4.86 -10.64
C GLY A 142 10.41 -5.26 -10.57
N SER A 143 11.33 -4.33 -10.33
CA SER A 143 12.77 -4.60 -10.29
C SER A 143 13.26 -4.71 -8.84
N ILE A 144 13.78 -5.89 -8.47
CA ILE A 144 14.34 -6.16 -7.14
C ILE A 144 15.55 -5.28 -6.80
N ASP A 145 16.37 -4.97 -7.81
CA ASP A 145 17.59 -4.16 -7.62
C ASP A 145 17.30 -2.66 -7.50
N SER A 146 16.05 -2.25 -7.72
CA SER A 146 15.64 -0.84 -7.69
C SER A 146 15.16 -0.36 -6.32
N TRP A 147 15.04 -1.29 -5.36
CA TRP A 147 14.64 -0.94 -4.01
C TRP A 147 15.72 -0.10 -3.34
N THR A 148 15.33 1.10 -2.91
CA THR A 148 16.17 2.02 -2.15
C THR A 148 15.59 2.20 -0.75
N LYS A 149 16.46 2.42 0.23
CA LYS A 149 16.06 2.55 1.64
C LYS A 149 16.47 3.90 2.21
N PHE A 150 15.62 4.46 3.06
CA PHE A 150 16.02 5.46 4.05
C PHE A 150 15.38 5.11 5.39
N SER A 151 16.01 5.54 6.47
CA SER A 151 15.58 5.23 7.83
C SER A 151 15.13 6.50 8.52
N ILE A 152 13.93 6.47 9.09
CA ILE A 152 13.38 7.59 9.86
C ILE A 152 13.77 7.39 11.32
N HIS A 153 14.60 8.29 11.81
CA HIS A 153 15.05 8.30 13.19
C HIS A 153 14.13 9.24 13.98
N GLY A 154 13.12 8.68 14.64
CA GLY A 154 12.23 9.41 15.54
C GLY A 154 12.54 9.12 17.01
N GLU A 155 12.22 10.08 17.87
CA GLU A 155 11.97 9.76 19.28
C GLU A 155 10.70 8.87 19.36
N TYR A 156 10.58 8.06 20.41
CA TYR A 156 9.52 7.06 20.63
C TYR A 156 8.06 7.56 20.57
N GLU A 157 7.83 8.82 20.22
CA GLU A 157 6.51 9.44 20.20
C GLU A 157 5.78 9.29 18.85
N TRP A 158 6.49 9.02 17.74
CA TRP A 158 5.91 9.13 16.40
C TRP A 158 5.86 7.76 15.70
N ASP A 159 4.99 6.87 16.17
CA ASP A 159 4.72 5.59 15.51
C ASP A 159 4.17 5.86 14.09
N ILE A 160 4.99 5.66 13.06
CA ILE A 160 4.67 6.03 11.68
C ILE A 160 3.72 5.01 11.07
N VAL A 161 2.55 5.47 10.64
CA VAL A 161 1.55 4.64 9.96
C VAL A 161 1.85 4.57 8.47
N LYS A 162 1.98 5.71 7.80
CA LYS A 162 2.23 5.71 6.35
C LYS A 162 2.76 7.04 5.83
N PRO A 163 3.54 7.04 4.74
CA PRO A 163 3.81 8.23 3.97
C PRO A 163 2.58 8.67 3.17
N LEU A 164 2.40 9.97 3.03
CA LEU A 164 1.39 10.58 2.15
C LEU A 164 2.01 11.11 0.87
N CYS A 165 3.08 11.90 0.99
CA CYS A 165 3.64 12.62 -0.13
C CYS A 165 5.09 13.04 0.07
N LEU A 166 5.69 13.51 -1.03
CA LEU A 166 6.96 14.22 -1.03
C LEU A 166 6.70 15.73 -1.12
N ILE A 167 7.46 16.52 -0.37
CA ILE A 167 7.59 17.97 -0.54
C ILE A 167 8.98 18.22 -1.14
N GLY A 168 9.02 18.49 -2.44
CA GLY A 168 10.28 18.47 -3.19
C GLY A 168 10.94 17.08 -3.14
N ASP A 169 12.27 17.04 -3.16
CA ASP A 169 13.03 15.78 -3.18
C ASP A 169 13.49 15.33 -1.78
N GLU A 170 13.47 16.25 -0.81
CA GLU A 170 14.11 16.08 0.49
C GLU A 170 13.12 15.73 1.60
N GLU A 171 11.88 16.18 1.49
CA GLU A 171 10.92 16.10 2.60
C GLU A 171 9.81 15.08 2.30
N VAL A 172 9.42 14.32 3.33
CA VAL A 172 8.35 13.33 3.29
C VAL A 172 7.29 13.71 4.32
N VAL A 173 6.03 13.80 3.92
CA VAL A 173 4.90 13.93 4.84
C VAL A 173 4.42 12.55 5.27
N LEU A 174 4.27 12.37 6.56
CA LEU A 174 3.95 11.10 7.20
C LEU A 174 2.73 11.27 8.11
N VAL A 175 1.91 10.23 8.19
CA VAL A 175 0.84 10.09 9.20
C VAL A 175 1.36 9.21 10.33
N THR A 176 1.12 9.64 11.57
CA THR A 176 1.46 8.88 12.79
C THR A 176 0.24 8.12 13.33
N GLU A 177 0.44 7.18 14.26
CA GLU A 177 -0.65 6.50 14.97
C GLU A 177 -1.50 7.46 15.80
N GLY A 178 -0.92 8.57 16.25
CA GLY A 178 -1.63 9.67 16.90
C GLY A 178 -2.55 10.45 15.97
N GLU A 179 -2.73 10.00 14.72
CA GLU A 179 -3.49 10.67 13.67
C GLU A 179 -2.97 12.11 13.43
N THR A 180 -1.65 12.34 13.58
CA THR A 180 -1.00 13.63 13.28
C THR A 180 -0.16 13.57 12.01
N LEU A 181 0.16 14.75 11.47
CA LEU A 181 1.06 14.90 10.33
C LEU A 181 2.42 15.40 10.78
N VAL A 182 3.46 14.75 10.29
CA VAL A 182 4.84 15.14 10.51
C VAL A 182 5.60 15.19 9.19
N VAL A 183 6.60 16.06 9.11
CA VAL A 183 7.50 16.19 7.96
C VAL A 183 8.86 15.67 8.36
N TYR A 184 9.36 14.68 7.62
CA TYR A 184 10.72 14.17 7.73
C TYR A 184 11.61 14.75 6.64
N ASN A 185 12.69 15.41 7.02
CA ASN A 185 13.74 15.83 6.08
C ASN A 185 14.79 14.72 5.97
N ARG A 186 14.92 14.13 4.79
CA ARG A 186 15.81 12.98 4.51
C ARG A 186 17.28 13.37 4.45
N THR A 187 17.59 14.63 4.19
CA THR A 187 18.97 15.15 4.10
C THR A 187 19.51 15.47 5.49
N GLU A 188 18.70 16.15 6.30
CA GLU A 188 19.06 16.55 7.67
C GLU A 188 18.79 15.44 8.71
N GLY A 189 17.93 14.48 8.38
CA GLY A 189 17.49 13.44 9.31
C GLY A 189 16.58 13.98 10.42
N THR A 190 15.90 15.11 10.18
CA THR A 190 15.09 15.82 11.17
C THR A 190 13.60 15.60 10.95
N LEU A 191 12.84 15.75 12.03
CA LEU A 191 11.43 15.47 12.12
C LEU A 191 10.74 16.70 12.72
N ARG A 192 9.66 17.19 12.11
CA ARG A 192 8.88 18.33 12.61
C ARG A 192 7.39 18.13 12.42
N ASP A 193 6.59 18.72 13.30
CA ASP A 193 5.13 18.75 13.14
C ASP A 193 4.73 19.50 11.87
N MET A 194 3.71 19.00 11.18
CA MET A 194 3.08 19.71 10.06
C MET A 194 1.83 20.43 10.55
N VAL A 195 1.90 21.76 10.62
CA VAL A 195 0.74 22.59 10.95
C VAL A 195 -0.07 22.85 9.69
N VAL A 196 -1.32 22.42 9.66
CA VAL A 196 -2.27 22.67 8.56
C VAL A 196 -3.33 23.66 9.02
N ASP A 197 -3.32 24.85 8.44
CA ASP A 197 -4.33 25.88 8.74
C ASP A 197 -5.73 25.42 8.31
N GLY A 198 -6.71 25.56 9.20
CA GLY A 198 -8.11 25.22 8.95
C GLY A 198 -8.45 23.72 9.00
N GLY A 199 -7.50 22.85 9.35
CA GLY A 199 -7.72 21.41 9.55
C GLY A 199 -8.15 21.03 10.97
N LEU A 200 -8.83 19.89 11.12
CA LEU A 200 -9.01 19.23 12.41
C LEU A 200 -7.65 18.74 12.94
N ALA A 201 -7.50 18.67 14.26
CA ALA A 201 -6.28 18.18 14.93
C ALA A 201 -5.97 16.68 14.68
N VAL A 202 -6.75 16.02 13.82
CA VAL A 202 -6.79 14.57 13.64
C VAL A 202 -6.92 14.23 12.15
N VAL A 203 -5.98 13.43 11.64
CA VAL A 203 -5.85 12.99 10.26
C VAL A 203 -5.82 11.46 10.23
N ARG A 204 -6.90 10.86 9.72
CA ARG A 204 -7.03 9.40 9.60
C ARG A 204 -6.46 8.85 8.30
N ASP A 205 -6.66 9.60 7.24
CA ASP A 205 -6.30 9.21 5.89
C ASP A 205 -6.08 10.48 5.05
N GLY A 206 -5.25 10.34 4.02
CA GLY A 206 -4.89 11.42 3.11
C GLY A 206 -4.42 10.82 1.80
N GLY A 207 -4.63 11.57 0.72
CA GLY A 207 -4.13 11.24 -0.60
C GLY A 207 -3.46 12.46 -1.20
N THR A 208 -2.53 12.23 -2.11
CA THR A 208 -2.04 13.29 -2.98
C THR A 208 -2.95 13.41 -4.19
N PHE A 209 -3.15 14.65 -4.61
CA PHE A 209 -3.81 14.96 -5.87
C PHE A 209 -2.85 15.80 -6.69
N VAL A 210 -2.53 15.32 -7.89
CA VAL A 210 -1.85 16.14 -8.90
C VAL A 210 -2.91 16.63 -9.85
N GLU A 211 -3.09 17.95 -9.87
CA GLU A 211 -4.08 18.61 -10.71
C GLU A 211 -3.74 18.39 -12.18
N SER A 212 -4.62 17.71 -12.92
CA SER A 212 -4.51 17.56 -14.36
C SER A 212 -5.28 18.69 -15.03
N LEU A 213 -4.66 19.33 -16.03
CA LEU A 213 -5.34 20.33 -16.89
C LEU A 213 -6.43 19.69 -17.79
N VAL A 214 -6.60 18.38 -17.74
CA VAL A 214 -7.65 17.66 -18.45
C VAL A 214 -8.85 17.50 -17.53
N SER A 215 -9.93 18.25 -17.80
CA SER A 215 -11.19 18.08 -17.08
C SER A 215 -11.74 16.66 -17.28
N PRO A 216 -12.27 16.01 -16.22
CA PRO A 216 -13.01 14.76 -16.39
C PRO A 216 -14.23 15.05 -17.27
N ALA A 217 -14.24 14.51 -18.49
CA ALA A 217 -15.43 14.56 -19.33
C ALA A 217 -16.43 13.55 -18.76
N PHE A 218 -17.31 14.00 -17.86
CA PHE A 218 -18.47 13.21 -17.49
C PHE A 218 -19.39 13.12 -18.70
N ILE A 219 -19.31 12.02 -19.45
CA ILE A 219 -20.33 11.66 -20.43
C ILE A 219 -21.54 11.24 -19.60
N VAL A 220 -22.48 12.17 -19.42
CA VAL A 220 -23.81 11.85 -18.89
C VAL A 220 -24.50 11.00 -19.96
N ALA A 221 -24.76 9.73 -19.63
CA ALA A 221 -25.62 8.84 -20.43
C ALA A 221 -27.09 9.02 -20.03
#